data_AF-A0A7K5XR01-F1
#
_entry.id   AF-A0A7K5XR01-F1
#
_cell.length_a   1.000
_cell.length_b   1.000
_cell.length_c   1.000
_cell.angle_alpha   90.00
_cell.angle_beta   90.00
_cell.angle_gamma   90.00
#
_symmetry.space_group_name_H-M   'P 1'
#
loop_
_entity.id
_entity.type
_entity.pdbx_description
1 polymer ?
#
loop_
_entity_poly.entity_id
_entity_poly.type
_entity_poly.pdbx_seq_one_letter_code
_entity_poly.pdbx_strand_id
1 'polypeptide(L)'
;MASQEGKPPRPFADIFNEDEAEKSFLLSKPTCLIILGKPGSGKKTLARKLAQIWKCILIEALEVIQTNIQEETEYGLKCQESLFKGQSISEELVTEMVLKKIESPEVAHYGYVLSGFPSLSEEYMTVSQQIEKIKNLKLKPDLLINIKCSDYDLCQRISGQRQHPDSGQVYQRNQWDPNIIEKHKKEKDQHEEENEEEEEEQEEEEIAEDPLKMSELLHQLVQRPEDVLENAEERVAMYKDIMLHHLEDLMAEQDCQYLIELDGNQQPDDLFVAKNKAYVASDKYYICCYCCFNKQDELLRVLSSYELIAHRYRWPCPVALKEGDIVMGNPDLAVSFLGKMYVLSSPEALKTFMLNPRPYLLPPMPVPPCKVLVFGPPFSGRTTICNLIAHKYKGKV
;
A
#
# COMPACT_ATOMS: atom_id res chain seq x y z
N MET A 1 -25.32 -48.58 4.59
CA MET A 1 -25.70 -48.10 3.25
C MET A 1 -26.44 -46.78 3.44
N ALA A 2 -25.72 -45.66 3.32
CA ALA A 2 -26.31 -44.33 3.29
C ALA A 2 -25.93 -43.72 1.94
N SER A 3 -26.95 -43.35 1.18
CA SER A 3 -26.91 -42.84 -0.18
C SER A 3 -26.04 -41.60 -0.29
N GLN A 4 -25.07 -41.62 -1.20
CA GLN A 4 -24.43 -40.42 -1.71
C GLN A 4 -25.48 -39.64 -2.51
N GLU A 5 -26.10 -38.64 -1.89
CA GLU A 5 -26.83 -37.62 -2.63
C GLU A 5 -25.83 -36.87 -3.50
N GLY A 6 -25.97 -37.02 -4.82
CA GLY A 6 -25.12 -36.37 -5.81
C GLY A 6 -25.22 -34.86 -5.66
N LYS A 7 -24.07 -34.21 -5.43
CA LYS A 7 -23.97 -32.75 -5.55
C LYS A 7 -24.48 -32.35 -6.94
N PRO A 8 -25.35 -31.32 -7.07
CA PRO A 8 -25.80 -30.86 -8.37
C PRO A 8 -24.57 -30.49 -9.22
N PRO A 9 -24.61 -30.73 -10.55
CA PRO A 9 -23.51 -30.33 -11.43
C PRO A 9 -23.32 -28.83 -11.26
N ARG A 10 -22.17 -28.44 -10.70
CA ARG A 10 -21.81 -27.02 -10.64
C ARG A 10 -21.76 -26.54 -12.10
N PRO A 11 -22.47 -25.46 -12.46
CA PRO A 11 -22.36 -24.92 -13.80
C PRO A 11 -20.88 -24.63 -14.07
N PHE A 12 -20.44 -24.90 -15.30
CA PHE A 12 -19.11 -24.53 -15.75
C PHE A 12 -19.01 -23.00 -15.69
N ALA A 13 -18.41 -22.48 -14.62
CA ALA A 13 -18.08 -21.07 -14.47
C ALA A 13 -16.62 -20.94 -14.90
N ASP A 14 -16.42 -20.39 -16.09
CA ASP A 14 -15.10 -20.10 -16.60
C ASP A 14 -14.60 -18.81 -15.94
N ILE A 15 -13.65 -18.97 -15.02
CA ILE A 15 -13.13 -17.93 -14.13
C ILE A 15 -12.22 -16.95 -14.90
N PHE A 16 -11.90 -17.29 -16.14
CA PHE A 16 -11.13 -16.46 -17.06
C PHE A 16 -12.01 -15.74 -18.06
N ASN A 17 -13.33 -15.66 -17.81
CA ASN A 17 -14.22 -14.86 -18.61
C ASN A 17 -13.97 -13.39 -18.23
N GLU A 18 -13.29 -12.65 -19.11
CA GLU A 18 -12.89 -11.26 -18.83
C GLU A 18 -14.12 -10.41 -18.49
N ASP A 19 -15.26 -10.64 -19.14
CA ASP A 19 -16.52 -9.93 -18.84
C ASP A 19 -17.05 -10.22 -17.42
N GLU A 20 -16.98 -11.47 -16.96
CA GLU A 20 -17.48 -11.85 -15.63
C GLU A 20 -16.50 -11.46 -14.54
N ALA A 21 -15.19 -11.56 -14.81
CA ALA A 21 -14.13 -11.10 -13.93
C ALA A 21 -14.11 -9.57 -13.83
N GLU A 22 -14.25 -8.84 -14.94
CA GLU A 22 -14.35 -7.39 -14.99
C GLU A 22 -15.62 -6.91 -14.28
N LYS A 23 -16.77 -7.55 -14.55
CA LYS A 23 -17.99 -7.29 -13.80
C LYS A 23 -17.83 -7.57 -12.31
N SER A 24 -17.15 -8.64 -11.93
CA SER A 24 -16.87 -8.94 -10.51
C SER A 24 -15.94 -7.91 -9.88
N PHE A 25 -14.96 -7.39 -10.62
CA PHE A 25 -14.03 -6.35 -10.18
C PHE A 25 -14.74 -4.99 -10.05
N LEU A 26 -15.55 -4.59 -11.04
CA LEU A 26 -16.34 -3.36 -11.01
C LEU A 26 -17.38 -3.36 -9.87
N LEU A 27 -17.87 -4.54 -9.49
CA LEU A 27 -18.76 -4.72 -8.34
C LEU A 27 -18.01 -4.96 -7.03
N SER A 28 -16.69 -5.15 -7.09
CA SER A 28 -15.87 -5.37 -5.89
C SER A 28 -15.71 -4.07 -5.13
N LYS A 29 -15.54 -4.20 -3.82
CA LYS A 29 -15.29 -3.05 -2.96
C LYS A 29 -13.90 -2.46 -3.29
N PRO A 30 -13.78 -1.15 -3.48
CA PRO A 30 -12.48 -0.54 -3.72
C PRO A 30 -11.61 -0.56 -2.46
N THR A 31 -10.29 -0.51 -2.65
CA THR A 31 -9.32 -0.60 -1.55
C THR A 31 -9.42 0.60 -0.61
N CYS A 32 -9.65 0.33 0.68
CA CYS A 32 -9.77 1.36 1.71
C CYS A 32 -8.69 1.17 2.79
N LEU A 33 -7.88 2.20 3.04
CA LEU A 33 -6.70 2.13 3.90
C LEU A 33 -6.72 3.19 5.00
N ILE A 34 -6.17 2.84 6.16
CA ILE A 34 -5.89 3.78 7.24
C ILE A 34 -4.42 3.69 7.62
N ILE A 35 -3.77 4.84 7.73
CA ILE A 35 -2.37 4.94 8.18
C ILE A 35 -2.32 5.53 9.59
N LEU A 36 -1.85 4.70 10.53
CA LEU A 36 -1.63 5.01 11.92
C LEU A 36 -0.15 5.15 12.25
N GLY A 37 0.13 5.79 13.38
CA GLY A 37 1.48 5.97 13.90
C GLY A 37 1.60 7.29 14.66
N LYS A 38 2.74 7.50 15.31
CA LYS A 38 3.01 8.71 16.10
C LYS A 38 3.12 9.97 15.21
N PRO A 39 2.89 11.18 15.74
CA PRO A 39 3.13 12.43 14.98
C PRO A 39 4.59 12.49 14.50
N GLY A 40 4.85 12.92 13.27
CA GLY A 40 6.21 13.00 12.71
C GLY A 40 6.78 11.69 12.13
N SER A 41 6.04 10.58 12.17
CA SER A 41 6.56 9.28 11.67
C SER A 41 6.53 9.13 10.14
N GLY A 42 6.14 10.18 9.39
CA GLY A 42 6.08 10.14 7.92
C GLY A 42 4.75 9.65 7.34
N LYS A 43 3.69 9.53 8.16
CA LYS A 43 2.35 9.07 7.74
C LYS A 43 1.80 9.81 6.51
N LYS A 44 1.96 11.14 6.48
CA LYS A 44 1.47 11.99 5.38
C LYS A 44 2.17 11.67 4.07
N THR A 45 3.50 11.57 4.10
CA THR A 45 4.32 11.23 2.95
C THR A 45 3.97 9.84 2.42
N LEU A 46 3.83 8.86 3.31
CA LEU A 46 3.43 7.51 2.93
C LEU A 46 2.00 7.48 2.34
N ALA A 47 1.06 8.20 2.95
CA ALA A 47 -0.31 8.27 2.46
C ALA A 47 -0.39 8.83 1.03
N ARG A 48 0.35 9.92 0.76
CA ARG A 48 0.41 10.54 -0.56
C ARG A 48 1.02 9.62 -1.61
N LYS A 49 2.16 8.97 -1.30
CA LYS A 49 2.78 7.99 -2.19
C LYS A 49 1.82 6.83 -2.47
N LEU A 50 1.17 6.26 -1.45
CA LEU A 50 0.22 5.16 -1.63
C LEU A 50 -1.01 5.57 -2.45
N ALA A 51 -1.59 6.73 -2.18
CA ALA A 51 -2.74 7.24 -2.92
C ALA A 51 -2.41 7.41 -4.42
N GLN A 52 -1.24 7.94 -4.76
CA GLN A 52 -0.78 8.10 -6.14
C GLN A 52 -0.60 6.76 -6.86
N ILE A 53 0.08 5.82 -6.23
CA ILE A 53 0.42 4.53 -6.84
C ILE A 53 -0.84 3.66 -7.01
N TRP A 54 -1.70 3.63 -6.00
CA TRP A 54 -2.91 2.80 -6.01
C TRP A 54 -4.11 3.50 -6.64
N LYS A 55 -3.92 4.76 -7.08
CA LYS A 55 -4.97 5.62 -7.66
C LYS A 55 -6.20 5.71 -6.76
N CYS A 56 -5.95 5.81 -5.45
CA CYS A 56 -6.97 6.01 -4.43
C CYS A 56 -7.08 7.50 -4.06
N ILE A 57 -8.21 7.89 -3.48
CA ILE A 57 -8.39 9.26 -3.00
C ILE A 57 -7.64 9.45 -1.68
N LEU A 58 -6.72 10.42 -1.62
CA LEU A 58 -6.09 10.82 -0.38
C LEU A 58 -7.10 11.62 0.47
N ILE A 59 -7.30 11.21 1.71
CA ILE A 59 -8.15 11.91 2.67
C ILE A 59 -7.25 12.39 3.82
N GLU A 60 -6.86 13.66 3.74
CA GLU A 60 -6.16 14.40 4.78
C GLU A 60 -6.94 15.69 5.09
N ALA A 61 -7.04 16.05 6.39
CA ALA A 61 -7.80 17.22 6.81
C ALA A 61 -7.42 18.51 6.07
N LEU A 62 -6.13 18.78 5.88
CA LEU A 62 -5.66 19.98 5.20
C LEU A 62 -6.10 20.03 3.74
N GLU A 63 -5.95 18.92 3.00
CA GLU A 63 -6.35 18.84 1.58
C GLU A 63 -7.87 18.96 1.43
N VAL A 64 -8.64 18.34 2.33
CA VAL A 64 -10.09 18.47 2.35
C VAL A 64 -10.52 19.92 2.62
N ILE A 65 -9.91 20.60 3.58
CA ILE A 65 -10.18 22.01 3.87
C ILE A 65 -9.87 22.88 2.65
N GLN A 66 -8.67 22.72 2.07
CA GLN A 66 -8.24 23.50 0.90
C GLN A 66 -9.17 23.30 -0.29
N THR A 67 -9.55 22.05 -0.58
CA THR A 67 -10.48 21.72 -1.67
C THR A 67 -11.84 22.39 -1.45
N ASN A 68 -12.40 22.32 -0.23
CA ASN A 68 -13.69 22.96 0.07
C ASN A 68 -13.63 24.49 -0.03
N ILE A 69 -12.50 25.09 0.37
CA ILE A 69 -12.25 26.54 0.25
C ILE A 69 -12.17 26.95 -1.23
N GLN A 70 -11.48 26.18 -2.07
CA GLN A 70 -11.32 26.45 -3.50
C GLN A 70 -12.63 26.27 -4.27
N GLU A 71 -13.43 25.26 -3.91
CA GLU A 71 -14.75 24.98 -4.51
C GLU A 71 -15.86 25.88 -3.96
N GLU A 72 -15.55 26.78 -3.02
CA GLU A 72 -16.51 27.69 -2.37
C GLU A 72 -17.74 26.97 -1.77
N THR A 73 -17.52 25.79 -1.20
CA THR A 73 -18.62 25.04 -0.55
C THR A 73 -19.09 25.73 0.72
N GLU A 74 -20.28 25.38 1.24
CA GLU A 74 -20.78 25.95 2.50
C GLU A 74 -19.79 25.75 3.66
N TYR A 75 -19.10 24.60 3.70
CA TYR A 75 -18.04 24.33 4.67
C TYR A 75 -16.81 25.19 4.41
N GLY A 76 -16.40 25.33 3.15
CA GLY A 76 -15.27 26.17 2.73
C GLY A 76 -15.46 27.63 3.10
N LEU A 77 -16.66 28.18 2.91
CA LEU A 77 -16.99 29.56 3.28
C LEU A 77 -16.93 29.77 4.80
N LYS A 78 -17.43 28.81 5.61
CA LYS A 78 -17.29 28.85 7.08
C LYS A 78 -15.82 28.80 7.51
N CYS A 79 -15.02 27.93 6.88
CA CYS A 79 -13.56 27.89 7.10
C CYS A 79 -12.91 29.24 6.81
N GLN A 80 -13.20 29.82 5.62
CA GLN A 80 -12.64 31.12 5.22
C GLN A 80 -13.02 32.21 6.21
N GLU A 81 -14.29 32.26 6.64
CA GLU A 81 -14.75 33.27 7.61
C GLU A 81 -14.00 33.17 8.95
N SER A 82 -13.84 31.96 9.50
CA SER A 82 -13.06 31.72 10.72
C SER A 82 -11.59 32.14 10.55
N LEU A 83 -10.98 31.77 9.42
CA LEU A 83 -9.59 32.13 9.12
C LEU A 83 -9.40 33.64 8.94
N PHE A 84 -10.32 34.33 8.28
CA PHE A 84 -10.26 35.80 8.12
C PHE A 84 -10.40 36.55 9.46
N LYS A 85 -11.07 35.96 10.44
CA LYS A 85 -11.15 36.49 11.82
C LYS A 85 -9.89 36.17 12.65
N GLY A 86 -8.93 35.44 12.10
CA GLY A 86 -7.74 34.96 12.82
C GLY A 86 -8.04 33.84 13.81
N GLN A 87 -9.15 33.12 13.64
CA GLN A 87 -9.55 32.00 14.48
C GLN A 87 -9.12 30.67 13.85
N SER A 88 -8.91 29.65 14.67
CA SER A 88 -8.74 28.27 14.19
C SER A 88 -10.05 27.71 13.63
N ILE A 89 -9.94 26.77 12.71
CA ILE A 89 -11.09 26.02 12.20
C ILE A 89 -11.51 25.03 13.29
N SER A 90 -12.81 24.95 13.60
CA SER A 90 -13.32 24.05 14.62
C SER A 90 -13.13 22.58 14.23
N GLU A 91 -12.74 21.75 15.18
CA GLU A 91 -12.54 20.31 14.96
C GLU A 91 -13.82 19.60 14.50
N GLU A 92 -14.99 20.06 14.96
CA GLU A 92 -16.30 19.62 14.49
C GLU A 92 -16.43 19.75 12.97
N LEU A 93 -16.15 20.95 12.44
CA LEU A 93 -16.27 21.26 11.02
C LEU A 93 -15.30 20.40 10.19
N VAL A 94 -14.07 20.22 10.67
CA VAL A 94 -13.06 19.38 10.02
C VAL A 94 -13.52 17.92 9.97
N THR A 95 -14.02 17.41 11.08
CA THR A 95 -14.52 16.02 11.18
C THR A 95 -15.69 15.80 10.23
N GLU A 96 -16.65 16.71 10.17
CA GLU A 96 -17.77 16.63 9.22
C GLU A 96 -17.31 16.63 7.76
N MET A 97 -16.39 17.51 7.40
CA MET A 97 -15.84 17.57 6.04
C MET A 97 -15.13 16.27 5.65
N VAL A 98 -14.32 15.71 6.56
CA VAL A 98 -13.62 14.43 6.33
C VAL A 98 -14.62 13.29 6.13
N LEU A 99 -15.62 13.16 7.00
CA LEU A 99 -16.65 12.12 6.88
C LEU A 99 -17.45 12.28 5.58
N LYS A 100 -17.81 13.51 5.21
CA LYS A 100 -18.50 13.79 3.95
C LYS A 100 -17.64 13.43 2.73
N LYS A 101 -16.33 13.67 2.77
CA LYS A 101 -15.41 13.26 1.69
C LYS A 101 -15.29 11.74 1.61
N ILE A 102 -15.25 11.02 2.74
CA ILE A 102 -15.26 9.55 2.76
C ILE A 102 -16.54 8.99 2.11
N GLU A 103 -17.68 9.64 2.30
CA GLU A 103 -18.95 9.24 1.68
C GLU A 103 -19.15 9.73 0.23
N SER A 104 -18.15 10.38 -0.36
CA SER A 104 -18.24 10.90 -1.73
C SER A 104 -18.29 9.77 -2.77
N PRO A 105 -18.93 10.01 -3.94
CA PRO A 105 -18.97 9.01 -5.01
C PRO A 105 -17.58 8.66 -5.54
N GLU A 106 -16.64 9.61 -5.53
CA GLU A 106 -15.24 9.37 -5.93
C GLU A 106 -14.59 8.29 -5.07
N VAL A 107 -14.75 8.40 -3.75
CA VAL A 107 -14.24 7.40 -2.80
C VAL A 107 -14.96 6.06 -2.96
N ALA A 108 -16.25 6.08 -3.29
CA ALA A 108 -16.99 4.85 -3.59
C ALA A 108 -16.49 4.12 -4.85
N HIS A 109 -15.84 4.82 -5.79
CA HIS A 109 -15.30 4.23 -7.01
C HIS A 109 -13.81 3.87 -6.88
N TYR A 110 -12.99 4.75 -6.30
CA TYR A 110 -11.52 4.62 -6.28
C TYR A 110 -10.97 4.14 -4.93
N GLY A 111 -11.80 4.12 -3.88
CA GLY A 111 -11.35 3.86 -2.52
C GLY A 111 -10.61 5.05 -1.94
N TYR A 112 -10.01 4.85 -0.76
CA TYR A 112 -9.36 5.94 -0.04
C TYR A 112 -8.12 5.51 0.74
N VAL A 113 -7.23 6.47 0.96
CA VAL A 113 -6.15 6.41 1.95
C VAL A 113 -6.40 7.49 2.99
N LEU A 114 -6.80 7.09 4.19
CA LEU A 114 -7.09 8.00 5.29
C LEU A 114 -5.84 8.21 6.13
N SER A 115 -5.46 9.47 6.30
CA SER A 115 -4.34 9.89 7.16
C SER A 115 -4.80 10.99 8.12
N GLY A 116 -4.43 10.86 9.39
CA GLY A 116 -4.72 11.87 10.40
C GLY A 116 -6.12 11.80 11.04
N PHE A 117 -6.90 10.74 10.77
CA PHE A 117 -8.11 10.41 11.51
C PHE A 117 -8.02 8.95 12.00
N PRO A 118 -8.14 8.66 13.32
CA PRO A 118 -8.53 9.59 14.39
C PRO A 118 -7.47 10.68 14.66
N SER A 119 -7.92 11.85 15.14
CA SER A 119 -7.10 12.97 15.58
C SER A 119 -6.64 12.76 17.03
N LEU A 120 -5.59 13.49 17.43
CA LEU A 120 -5.13 13.51 18.82
C LEU A 120 -6.00 14.44 19.70
N SER A 121 -6.73 15.37 19.08
CA SER A 121 -7.58 16.31 19.79
C SER A 121 -8.87 15.63 20.21
N GLU A 122 -9.32 15.94 21.42
CA GLU A 122 -10.60 15.49 21.98
C GLU A 122 -11.52 16.69 22.30
N GLU A 123 -11.27 17.86 21.70
CA GLU A 123 -12.09 19.07 21.92
C GLU A 123 -13.54 18.88 21.46
N TYR A 124 -13.73 18.15 20.35
CA TYR A 124 -15.06 17.83 19.83
C TYR A 124 -15.54 16.42 20.20
N MET A 125 -14.69 15.41 20.02
CA MET A 125 -15.04 14.00 20.26
C MET A 125 -13.87 13.17 20.74
N THR A 126 -14.15 12.24 21.63
CA THR A 126 -13.11 11.36 22.19
C THR A 126 -12.57 10.40 21.13
N VAL A 127 -11.34 9.91 21.31
CA VAL A 127 -10.70 8.98 20.38
C VAL A 127 -11.55 7.71 20.19
N SER A 128 -12.19 7.23 21.26
CA SER A 128 -13.16 6.12 21.21
C SER A 128 -14.31 6.40 20.23
N GLN A 129 -14.93 7.59 20.30
CA GLN A 129 -16.04 7.97 19.41
C GLN A 129 -15.58 8.11 17.95
N GLN A 130 -14.37 8.65 17.75
CA GLN A 130 -13.77 8.75 16.42
C GLN A 130 -13.57 7.35 15.80
N ILE A 131 -13.06 6.41 16.59
CA ILE A 131 -12.88 5.02 16.18
C ILE A 131 -14.22 4.34 15.88
N GLU A 132 -15.26 4.56 16.70
CA GLU A 132 -16.60 4.05 16.41
C GLU A 132 -17.13 4.57 15.07
N LYS A 133 -16.89 5.86 14.75
CA LYS A 133 -17.23 6.40 13.43
C LYS A 133 -16.51 5.68 12.30
N ILE A 134 -15.20 5.41 12.44
CA ILE A 134 -14.42 4.65 11.47
C ILE A 134 -15.00 3.24 11.27
N LYS A 135 -15.34 2.54 12.36
CA LYS A 135 -15.92 1.19 12.33
C LYS A 135 -17.29 1.15 11.63
N ASN A 136 -18.04 2.25 11.72
CA ASN A 136 -19.40 2.38 11.18
C ASN A 136 -19.47 3.00 9.78
N LEU A 137 -18.34 3.27 9.13
CA LEU A 137 -18.31 3.74 7.75
C LEU A 137 -18.95 2.72 6.80
N LYS A 138 -19.69 3.22 5.79
CA LYS A 138 -20.26 2.38 4.71
C LYS A 138 -19.17 1.58 4.00
N LEU A 139 -18.06 2.26 3.70
CA LEU A 139 -16.82 1.67 3.19
C LEU A 139 -15.87 1.51 4.37
N LYS A 140 -15.88 0.34 5.00
CA LYS A 140 -14.97 0.04 6.11
C LYS A 140 -13.52 0.03 5.62
N PRO A 141 -12.54 0.39 6.46
CA PRO A 141 -11.15 0.19 6.10
C PRO A 141 -10.86 -1.32 5.97
N ASP A 142 -10.16 -1.68 4.89
CA ASP A 142 -9.72 -3.05 4.62
C ASP A 142 -8.32 -3.31 5.13
N LEU A 143 -7.48 -2.27 5.22
CA LEU A 143 -6.09 -2.39 5.62
C LEU A 143 -5.71 -1.31 6.62
N LEU A 144 -4.99 -1.73 7.65
CA LEU A 144 -4.43 -0.87 8.67
C LEU A 144 -2.91 -0.89 8.60
N ILE A 145 -2.30 0.26 8.33
CA ILE A 145 -0.85 0.42 8.28
C ILE A 145 -0.41 1.17 9.53
N ASN A 146 0.35 0.52 10.42
CA ASN A 146 0.91 1.14 11.61
C ASN A 146 2.42 1.38 11.45
N ILE A 147 2.84 2.65 11.49
CA ILE A 147 4.25 3.02 11.44
C ILE A 147 4.83 3.09 12.86
N LYS A 148 5.69 2.13 13.20
CA LYS A 148 6.42 2.04 14.47
C LYS A 148 7.74 2.80 14.38
N CYS A 149 7.97 3.72 15.30
CA CYS A 149 9.22 4.46 15.42
C CYS A 149 9.49 4.74 16.90
N SER A 150 10.77 4.75 17.27
CA SER A 150 11.18 5.09 18.64
C SER A 150 10.91 6.56 18.91
N ASP A 151 10.60 6.92 20.16
CA ASP A 151 10.30 8.32 20.49
C ASP A 151 11.53 9.21 20.30
N TYR A 152 12.71 8.68 20.61
CA TYR A 152 13.98 9.38 20.42
C TYR A 152 14.18 9.76 18.95
N ASP A 153 14.10 8.78 18.04
CA ASP A 153 14.30 9.02 16.60
C ASP A 153 13.25 9.99 16.05
N LEU A 154 12.02 9.87 16.53
CA LEU A 154 10.90 10.71 16.13
C LEU A 154 11.08 12.17 16.57
N CYS A 155 11.43 12.41 17.83
CA CYS A 155 11.68 13.75 18.35
C CYS A 155 12.91 14.40 17.69
N GLN A 156 13.96 13.61 17.41
CA GLN A 156 15.12 14.09 16.63
C GLN A 156 14.73 14.46 15.19
N ARG A 157 13.87 13.65 14.56
CA ARG A 157 13.36 13.92 13.21
C ARG A 157 12.50 15.18 13.16
N ILE A 158 11.57 15.34 14.10
CA ILE A 158 10.70 16.54 14.19
C ILE A 158 11.55 17.78 14.45
N SER A 159 12.46 17.74 15.42
CA SER A 159 13.32 18.90 15.75
C SER A 159 14.30 19.29 14.65
N GLY A 160 14.68 18.34 13.81
CA GLY A 160 15.48 18.56 12.62
C GLY A 160 14.72 19.14 11.43
N GLN A 161 13.39 19.24 11.46
CA GLN A 161 12.61 19.76 10.33
C GLN A 161 12.58 21.28 10.30
N ARG A 162 12.49 21.82 9.10
CA ARG A 162 12.23 23.24 8.84
C ARG A 162 11.13 23.40 7.82
N GLN A 163 10.42 24.51 7.86
CA GLN A 163 9.36 24.81 6.93
C GLN A 163 9.65 26.10 6.18
N HIS A 164 9.39 26.10 4.88
CA HIS A 164 9.34 27.33 4.11
C HIS A 164 8.04 28.09 4.43
N PRO A 165 8.09 29.37 4.82
CA PRO A 165 6.92 30.12 5.28
C PRO A 165 5.85 30.29 4.20
N ASP A 166 6.25 30.57 2.95
CA ASP A 166 5.27 30.83 1.87
C ASP A 166 4.68 29.55 1.25
N SER A 167 5.50 28.55 0.92
CA SER A 167 5.01 27.30 0.32
C SER A 167 4.48 26.30 1.34
N GLY A 168 4.84 26.43 2.62
CA GLY A 168 4.53 25.46 3.65
C GLY A 168 5.28 24.13 3.51
N GLN A 169 6.24 24.03 2.57
CA GLN A 169 7.00 22.81 2.34
C GLN A 169 7.96 22.52 3.50
N VAL A 170 8.00 21.25 3.92
CA VAL A 170 8.81 20.78 5.05
C VAL A 170 10.07 20.10 4.54
N TYR A 171 11.22 20.54 5.04
CA TYR A 171 12.55 20.04 4.73
C TYR A 171 13.11 19.30 5.94
N GLN A 172 13.66 18.10 5.71
CA GLN A 172 14.34 17.31 6.73
C GLN A 172 15.76 17.82 6.97
N ARG A 173 16.35 17.50 8.12
CA ARG A 173 17.72 17.92 8.47
C ARG A 173 18.74 17.63 7.38
N ASN A 174 18.64 16.47 6.73
CA ASN A 174 19.56 16.04 5.67
C ASN A 174 19.48 16.90 4.39
N GLN A 175 18.39 17.63 4.19
CA GLN A 175 18.13 18.43 2.99
C GLN A 175 18.55 19.90 3.16
N TRP A 176 18.73 20.37 4.40
CA TRP A 176 19.03 21.79 4.66
C TRP A 176 20.29 22.03 5.50
N ASP A 177 20.76 21.07 6.30
CA ASP A 177 21.95 21.25 7.12
C ASP A 177 23.22 21.16 6.26
N PRO A 178 24.01 22.24 6.12
CA PRO A 178 25.20 22.25 5.28
C PRO A 178 26.23 21.21 5.68
N ASN A 179 26.38 20.92 6.97
CA ASN A 179 27.38 19.96 7.45
C ASN A 179 27.04 18.52 7.04
N ILE A 180 25.75 18.21 6.97
CA ILE A 180 25.26 16.89 6.57
C ILE A 180 25.29 16.76 5.05
N ILE A 181 24.93 17.82 4.33
CA ILE A 181 25.03 17.86 2.87
C ILE A 181 26.49 17.67 2.42
N GLU A 182 27.44 18.38 3.05
CA GLU A 182 28.87 18.23 2.75
C GLU A 182 29.40 16.83 3.10
N LYS A 183 28.90 16.22 4.18
CA LYS A 183 29.26 14.85 4.55
C LYS A 183 28.76 13.84 3.52
N HIS A 184 27.51 13.96 3.08
CA HIS A 184 26.96 13.09 2.03
C HIS A 184 27.66 13.25 0.69
N LYS A 185 28.08 14.47 0.32
CA LYS A 185 28.91 14.69 -0.88
C LYS A 185 30.24 13.95 -0.78
N LYS A 186 30.94 14.06 0.35
CA LYS A 186 32.22 13.34 0.58
C LYS A 186 32.06 11.83 0.59
N GLU A 187 30.94 11.30 1.08
CA GLU A 187 30.65 9.87 1.07
C GLU A 187 30.28 9.37 -0.34
N LYS A 188 29.55 10.16 -1.14
CA LYS A 188 29.30 9.86 -2.56
C LYS A 188 30.59 9.89 -3.38
N ASP A 189 31.41 10.93 -3.23
CA ASP A 189 32.70 11.09 -3.91
C ASP A 189 33.67 9.91 -3.59
N GLN A 190 33.60 9.36 -2.37
CA GLN A 190 34.41 8.19 -1.97
C GLN A 190 33.89 6.86 -2.54
N HIS A 191 32.59 6.73 -2.78
CA HIS A 191 32.00 5.52 -3.37
C HIS A 191 32.13 5.49 -4.90
N GLU A 192 32.15 6.65 -5.56
CA GLU A 192 32.42 6.76 -7.00
C GLU A 192 33.88 6.45 -7.35
N GLU A 193 34.85 6.73 -6.46
CA GLU A 193 36.26 6.34 -6.67
C GLU A 193 36.53 4.82 -6.53
N GLU A 194 35.61 4.03 -5.96
CA GLU A 194 35.76 2.57 -5.80
C GLU A 194 35.02 1.72 -6.84
N ASN A 195 34.14 2.31 -7.66
CA ASN A 195 33.37 1.59 -8.71
C ASN A 195 33.50 2.29 -10.08
N GLU A 196 34.62 2.07 -10.78
CA GLU A 196 34.78 2.47 -12.19
C GLU A 196 34.13 1.49 -13.20
N GLU A 197 33.32 0.52 -12.76
CA GLU A 197 32.62 -0.38 -13.69
C GLU A 197 31.13 -0.53 -13.32
N GLU A 198 30.30 -0.03 -14.24
CA GLU A 198 28.85 -0.24 -14.39
C GLU A 198 27.89 0.61 -13.53
N GLU A 199 27.66 1.87 -13.94
CA GLU A 199 26.38 2.53 -13.70
C GLU A 199 25.87 3.22 -14.98
N GLU A 200 25.02 2.49 -15.73
CA GLU A 200 24.07 3.11 -16.65
C GLU A 200 22.68 3.14 -15.99
N GLU A 201 22.12 4.35 -15.96
CA GLU A 201 20.69 4.69 -15.84
C GLU A 201 19.98 4.36 -14.51
N GLN A 202 20.20 5.22 -13.51
CA GLN A 202 19.12 5.67 -12.61
C GLN A 202 18.98 7.18 -12.76
N GLU A 203 18.09 7.59 -13.67
CA GLU A 203 17.52 8.95 -13.64
C GLU A 203 16.68 9.08 -12.37
N GLU A 204 17.33 9.42 -11.25
CA GLU A 204 16.63 10.12 -10.19
C GLU A 204 16.24 11.48 -10.78
N GLU A 205 14.94 11.73 -10.92
CA GLU A 205 14.40 13.10 -11.03
C GLU A 205 14.69 13.83 -9.70
N GLU A 206 15.97 14.06 -9.37
CA GLU A 206 16.36 15.17 -8.52
C GLU A 206 15.98 16.41 -9.31
N ILE A 207 14.92 17.08 -8.85
CA ILE A 207 14.57 18.43 -9.30
C ILE A 207 15.85 19.24 -9.17
N ALA A 208 16.48 19.52 -10.31
CA ALA A 208 17.68 20.34 -10.40
C ALA A 208 17.32 21.78 -10.02
N GLU A 209 17.15 22.03 -8.73
CA GLU A 209 17.04 23.38 -8.19
C GLU A 209 18.46 23.95 -8.12
N ASP A 210 18.69 24.96 -8.96
CA ASP A 210 19.89 25.78 -9.01
C ASP A 210 20.57 25.93 -7.63
N PRO A 211 21.88 25.63 -7.47
CA PRO A 211 22.58 25.75 -6.19
C PRO A 211 22.47 27.15 -5.55
N LEU A 212 22.32 28.18 -6.39
CA LEU A 212 22.07 29.57 -5.97
C LEU A 212 20.68 29.74 -5.33
N LYS A 213 19.63 29.10 -5.88
CA LYS A 213 18.28 29.11 -5.29
C LYS A 213 18.23 28.39 -3.96
N MET A 214 18.92 27.25 -3.84
CA MET A 214 18.97 26.51 -2.58
C MET A 214 19.62 27.35 -1.46
N SER A 215 20.69 28.10 -1.76
CA SER A 215 21.32 28.96 -0.75
C SER A 215 20.41 30.08 -0.24
N GLU A 216 19.61 30.69 -1.12
CA GLU A 216 18.61 31.70 -0.72
C GLU A 216 17.45 31.07 0.06
N LEU A 217 17.01 29.88 -0.36
CA LEU A 217 15.95 29.11 0.28
C LEU A 217 16.31 28.75 1.74
N LEU A 218 17.56 28.33 1.99
CA LEU A 218 18.05 27.96 3.32
C LEU A 218 17.90 29.09 4.36
N HIS A 219 18.10 30.34 3.94
CA HIS A 219 17.97 31.50 4.83
C HIS A 219 16.52 31.82 5.21
N GLN A 220 15.54 31.34 4.44
CA GLN A 220 14.12 31.59 4.66
C GLN A 220 13.42 30.48 5.45
N LEU A 221 14.10 29.34 5.65
CA LEU A 221 13.55 28.20 6.38
C LEU A 221 13.38 28.52 7.87
N VAL A 222 12.16 28.31 8.38
CA VAL A 222 11.79 28.61 9.76
C VAL A 222 11.52 27.33 10.54
N GLN A 223 11.84 27.32 11.83
CA GLN A 223 11.40 26.27 12.75
C GLN A 223 10.06 26.67 13.36
N ARG A 224 9.06 25.79 13.25
CA ARG A 224 7.77 26.04 13.91
C ARG A 224 7.90 25.82 15.41
N PRO A 225 7.07 26.48 16.24
CA PRO A 225 7.05 26.23 17.69
C PRO A 225 6.82 24.75 18.02
N GLU A 226 6.01 24.07 17.21
CA GLU A 226 5.71 22.64 17.34
C GLU A 226 6.87 21.70 17.00
N ASP A 227 7.86 22.20 16.27
CA ASP A 227 9.07 21.45 15.92
C ASP A 227 10.16 21.66 16.97
N VAL A 228 9.91 22.38 18.06
CA VAL A 228 10.86 22.46 19.19
C VAL A 228 10.88 21.12 19.94
N LEU A 229 12.06 20.68 20.38
CA LEU A 229 12.24 19.35 20.95
C LEU A 229 11.28 19.06 22.13
N GLU A 230 11.17 20.00 23.07
CA GLU A 230 10.26 19.90 24.23
C GLU A 230 8.80 19.71 23.79
N ASN A 231 8.33 20.56 22.87
CA ASN A 231 6.96 20.49 22.33
C ASN A 231 6.71 19.22 21.50
N ALA A 232 7.74 18.70 20.84
CA ALA A 232 7.66 17.44 20.11
C ALA A 232 7.54 16.24 21.07
N GLU A 233 8.34 16.23 22.14
CA GLU A 233 8.27 15.23 23.21
C GLU A 233 6.90 15.23 23.90
N GLU A 234 6.37 16.40 24.23
CA GLU A 234 5.02 16.56 24.78
C GLU A 234 3.95 15.99 23.84
N ARG A 235 4.02 16.30 22.54
CA ARG A 235 3.08 15.74 21.55
C ARG A 235 3.14 14.21 21.45
N VAL A 236 4.35 13.65 21.51
CA VAL A 236 4.53 12.19 21.49
C VAL A 236 4.01 11.56 22.79
N ALA A 237 4.18 12.23 23.93
CA ALA A 237 3.62 11.79 25.20
C ALA A 237 2.09 11.81 25.19
N MET A 238 1.47 12.92 24.74
CA MET A 238 0.01 13.00 24.60
C MET A 238 -0.55 11.89 23.70
N TYR A 239 0.13 11.57 22.60
CA TYR A 239 -0.26 10.47 21.72
C TYR A 239 -0.27 9.13 22.45
N LYS A 240 0.72 8.86 23.30
CA LYS A 240 0.79 7.63 24.08
C LYS A 240 -0.32 7.53 25.12
N ASP A 241 -0.57 8.63 25.82
CA ASP A 241 -1.54 8.64 26.93
C ASP A 241 -2.98 8.51 26.41
N ILE A 242 -3.31 9.25 25.35
CA ILE A 242 -4.68 9.35 24.85
C ILE A 242 -4.96 8.30 23.77
N MET A 243 -4.08 8.19 22.76
CA MET A 243 -4.42 7.52 21.50
C MET A 243 -3.94 6.07 21.43
N LEU A 244 -2.77 5.76 22.00
CA LEU A 244 -2.09 4.48 21.78
C LEU A 244 -2.94 3.28 22.20
N HIS A 245 -3.52 3.30 23.40
CA HIS A 245 -4.32 2.18 23.90
C HIS A 245 -5.54 1.89 23.02
N HIS A 246 -6.27 2.94 22.62
CA HIS A 246 -7.43 2.82 21.73
C HIS A 246 -7.05 2.24 20.35
N LEU A 247 -5.88 2.62 19.83
CA LEU A 247 -5.39 2.07 18.56
C LEU A 247 -4.91 0.63 18.69
N GLU A 248 -4.31 0.25 19.82
CA GLU A 248 -3.93 -1.13 20.12
C GLU A 248 -5.17 -2.04 20.17
N ASP A 249 -6.25 -1.58 20.81
CA ASP A 249 -7.52 -2.30 20.82
C ASP A 249 -8.10 -2.45 19.40
N LEU A 250 -8.09 -1.38 18.61
CA LEU A 250 -8.53 -1.42 17.22
C LEU A 250 -7.66 -2.36 16.37
N MET A 251 -6.34 -2.39 16.60
CA MET A 251 -5.42 -3.30 15.92
C MET A 251 -5.63 -4.76 16.34
N ALA A 252 -5.94 -5.02 17.61
CA ALA A 252 -6.17 -6.36 18.14
C ALA A 252 -7.47 -7.00 17.65
N GLU A 253 -8.49 -6.18 17.36
CA GLU A 253 -9.76 -6.63 16.77
C GLU A 253 -9.65 -6.99 15.28
N GLN A 254 -8.65 -6.45 14.56
CA GLN A 254 -8.48 -6.66 13.13
C GLN A 254 -7.75 -7.98 12.82
N ASP A 255 -8.11 -8.62 11.70
CA ASP A 255 -7.39 -9.81 11.25
C ASP A 255 -5.94 -9.45 10.91
N CYS A 256 -4.98 -10.25 11.39
CA CYS A 256 -3.55 -10.01 11.19
C CYS A 256 -3.13 -9.94 9.70
N GLN A 257 -3.93 -10.49 8.79
CA GLN A 257 -3.68 -10.41 7.34
C GLN A 257 -3.84 -8.99 6.78
N TYR A 258 -4.61 -8.15 7.48
CA TYR A 258 -4.92 -6.78 7.09
C TYR A 258 -4.22 -5.74 7.96
N LEU A 259 -3.40 -6.18 8.93
CA LEU A 259 -2.57 -5.31 9.77
C LEU A 259 -1.12 -5.34 9.30
N ILE A 260 -0.60 -4.16 8.96
CA ILE A 260 0.75 -3.98 8.42
C ILE A 260 1.55 -3.09 9.34
N GLU A 261 2.57 -3.66 9.99
CA GLU A 261 3.52 -2.89 10.79
C GLU A 261 4.74 -2.48 9.97
N LEU A 262 5.05 -1.20 9.95
CA LEU A 262 6.18 -0.62 9.20
C LEU A 262 7.19 -0.02 10.18
N ASP A 263 8.47 -0.13 9.84
CA ASP A 263 9.54 0.52 10.61
C ASP A 263 9.75 1.96 10.10
N GLY A 264 9.36 2.95 10.90
CA GLY A 264 9.47 4.36 10.55
C GLY A 264 10.90 4.90 10.48
N ASN A 265 11.93 4.09 10.72
CA ASN A 265 13.33 4.47 10.55
C ASN A 265 13.88 4.19 9.15
N GLN A 266 13.20 3.36 8.36
CA GLN A 266 13.58 3.09 6.97
C GLN A 266 13.18 4.26 6.06
N GLN A 267 13.87 4.41 4.93
CA GLN A 267 13.45 5.41 3.95
C GLN A 267 12.07 5.05 3.38
N PRO A 268 11.26 6.04 2.96
CA PRO A 268 9.92 5.79 2.43
C PRO A 268 9.91 4.81 1.24
N ASP A 269 10.98 4.81 0.44
CA ASP A 269 11.14 3.94 -0.73
C ASP A 269 11.51 2.51 -0.33
N ASP A 270 12.34 2.33 0.70
CA ASP A 270 12.64 1.00 1.27
C ASP A 270 11.41 0.35 1.91
N LEU A 271 10.59 1.15 2.61
CA LEU A 271 9.33 0.69 3.20
C LEU A 271 8.34 0.20 2.14
N PHE A 272 8.40 0.81 0.96
CA PHE A 272 7.58 0.48 -0.18
C PHE A 272 8.06 -0.83 -0.85
N VAL A 273 9.37 -0.99 -1.07
CA VAL A 273 9.96 -2.18 -1.71
C VAL A 273 9.86 -3.42 -0.82
N ALA A 274 10.10 -3.29 0.48
CA ALA A 274 10.13 -4.43 1.41
C ALA A 274 8.78 -5.15 1.54
N LYS A 275 7.65 -4.45 1.33
CA LYS A 275 6.30 -5.02 1.48
C LYS A 275 5.47 -5.15 0.22
N ASN A 276 5.83 -4.56 -0.91
CA ASN A 276 5.22 -4.91 -2.21
C ASN A 276 5.27 -6.42 -2.51
N LYS A 277 6.29 -7.13 -2.00
CA LYS A 277 6.35 -8.60 -2.06
C LYS A 277 5.33 -9.33 -1.18
N ALA A 278 4.86 -8.70 -0.09
CA ALA A 278 3.83 -9.26 0.80
C ALA A 278 2.40 -8.93 0.34
N TYR A 279 2.18 -7.78 -0.29
CA TYR A 279 0.90 -7.37 -0.87
C TYR A 279 0.41 -8.31 -1.99
N VAL A 280 1.32 -8.94 -2.73
CA VAL A 280 1.01 -9.91 -3.80
C VAL A 280 0.56 -11.27 -3.25
N ALA A 281 0.71 -11.52 -1.93
CA ALA A 281 0.47 -12.83 -1.34
C ALA A 281 -0.91 -13.01 -0.67
N SER A 282 -1.71 -11.95 -0.52
CA SER A 282 -3.10 -12.06 -0.07
C SER A 282 -4.04 -11.99 -1.28
N ASP A 283 -4.73 -13.10 -1.56
CA ASP A 283 -5.59 -13.38 -2.74
C ASP A 283 -6.77 -12.40 -2.98
N LYS A 284 -6.79 -11.21 -2.37
CA LYS A 284 -7.87 -10.21 -2.49
C LYS A 284 -7.45 -8.84 -3.01
N TYR A 285 -6.17 -8.48 -2.94
CA TYR A 285 -5.70 -7.17 -3.42
C TYR A 285 -4.57 -7.37 -4.42
N TYR A 286 -4.92 -7.82 -5.62
CA TYR A 286 -4.02 -7.74 -6.75
C TYR A 286 -3.89 -6.27 -7.15
N ILE A 287 -2.94 -5.58 -6.51
CA ILE A 287 -2.50 -4.26 -6.95
C ILE A 287 -1.91 -4.44 -8.34
N CYS A 288 -2.63 -3.88 -9.31
CA CYS A 288 -2.20 -3.67 -10.68
C CYS A 288 -1.05 -2.66 -10.69
N CYS A 289 0.18 -3.12 -10.38
CA CYS A 289 1.38 -2.39 -10.79
C CYS A 289 1.47 -2.45 -12.31
N TYR A 290 1.45 -1.27 -12.93
CA TYR A 290 1.70 -1.10 -14.36
C TYR A 290 3.11 -1.59 -14.73
N CYS A 291 3.17 -2.37 -15.82
CA CYS A 291 4.22 -2.37 -16.84
C CYS A 291 5.61 -2.96 -16.54
N CYS A 292 5.74 -4.27 -16.74
CA CYS A 292 6.85 -4.78 -17.56
C CYS A 292 6.26 -5.28 -18.88
N PHE A 293 6.16 -4.41 -19.88
CA PHE A 293 5.78 -4.80 -21.24
C PHE A 293 6.93 -5.59 -21.87
N ASN A 294 6.76 -6.91 -22.02
CA ASN A 294 7.62 -7.69 -22.91
C ASN A 294 7.08 -7.60 -24.34
N LYS A 295 7.97 -7.35 -25.31
CA LYS A 295 7.65 -7.26 -26.76
C LYS A 295 6.88 -8.48 -27.32
N GLN A 296 6.90 -9.62 -26.63
CA GLN A 296 6.21 -10.84 -27.03
C GLN A 296 4.69 -10.80 -26.76
N ASP A 297 4.23 -10.02 -25.77
CA ASP A 297 2.80 -9.88 -25.46
C ASP A 297 2.06 -9.10 -26.55
N GLU A 298 2.74 -8.17 -27.23
CA GLU A 298 2.20 -7.37 -28.31
C GLU A 298 1.99 -8.21 -29.60
N LEU A 299 2.85 -9.19 -29.84
CA LEU A 299 2.75 -10.09 -31.00
C LEU A 299 1.57 -11.06 -30.86
N LEU A 300 1.37 -11.63 -29.65
CA LEU A 300 0.22 -12.48 -29.35
C LEU A 300 -1.10 -11.71 -29.51
N ARG A 301 -1.11 -10.43 -29.13
CA ARG A 301 -2.27 -9.52 -29.23
C ARG A 301 -2.69 -9.24 -30.68
N VAL A 302 -1.73 -9.09 -31.59
CA VAL A 302 -2.00 -8.81 -33.01
C VAL A 302 -2.47 -10.06 -33.75
N LEU A 303 -2.03 -11.24 -33.31
CA LEU A 303 -2.29 -12.51 -33.99
C LEU A 303 -3.51 -13.29 -33.44
N SER A 304 -3.99 -12.97 -32.23
CA SER A 304 -5.12 -13.68 -31.63
C SER A 304 -6.47 -13.10 -32.07
N SER A 305 -7.27 -13.90 -32.78
CA SER A 305 -8.72 -13.68 -32.95
C SER A 305 -9.55 -14.15 -31.73
N TYR A 306 -8.88 -14.43 -30.62
CA TYR A 306 -9.39 -15.12 -29.44
C TYR A 306 -9.01 -14.34 -28.18
N GLU A 307 -9.88 -14.36 -27.17
CA GLU A 307 -9.69 -13.62 -25.92
C GLU A 307 -8.58 -14.24 -25.07
N LEU A 308 -7.67 -13.39 -24.57
CA LEU A 308 -6.66 -13.80 -23.61
C LEU A 308 -7.30 -13.92 -22.21
N ILE A 309 -6.71 -14.75 -21.36
CA ILE A 309 -7.27 -15.18 -20.06
C ILE A 309 -6.87 -14.17 -18.94
N ALA A 310 -7.34 -12.92 -19.00
CA ALA A 310 -6.97 -11.83 -18.08
C ALA A 310 -5.64 -11.11 -18.41
N HIS A 311 -5.81 -10.00 -19.15
CA HIS A 311 -4.84 -8.98 -19.58
C HIS A 311 -3.76 -8.51 -18.57
N ARG A 312 -3.90 -8.78 -17.26
CA ARG A 312 -3.07 -8.19 -16.19
C ARG A 312 -2.33 -9.21 -15.30
N TYR A 313 -2.46 -10.51 -15.58
CA TYR A 313 -1.86 -11.56 -14.77
C TYR A 313 -0.77 -12.29 -15.52
N ARG A 314 0.40 -12.46 -14.89
CA ARG A 314 1.44 -13.37 -15.37
C ARG A 314 0.89 -14.80 -15.29
N TRP A 315 0.64 -15.40 -16.46
CA TRP A 315 -0.03 -16.69 -16.70
C TRP A 315 0.61 -17.90 -15.98
N PRO A 316 0.03 -18.45 -14.90
CA PRO A 316 0.46 -19.74 -14.38
C PRO A 316 -0.11 -20.88 -15.25
N CYS A 317 0.72 -21.89 -15.53
CA CYS A 317 0.32 -23.08 -16.25
C CYS A 317 -0.82 -23.82 -15.53
N PRO A 318 -2.02 -24.00 -16.13
CA PRO A 318 -3.16 -24.66 -15.49
C PRO A 318 -2.87 -26.08 -14.99
N VAL A 319 -2.02 -26.82 -15.70
CA VAL A 319 -1.62 -28.18 -15.32
C VAL A 319 -0.75 -28.16 -14.08
N ALA A 320 0.28 -27.30 -14.05
CA ALA A 320 1.15 -27.15 -12.88
C ALA A 320 0.36 -26.62 -11.66
N LEU A 321 -0.56 -25.70 -11.90
CA LEU A 321 -1.42 -25.15 -10.84
C LEU A 321 -2.28 -26.24 -10.21
N LYS A 322 -2.83 -27.17 -11.01
CA LYS A 322 -3.60 -28.31 -10.50
C LYS A 322 -2.74 -29.29 -9.70
N GLU A 323 -1.46 -29.38 -10.00
CA GLU A 323 -0.47 -30.18 -9.26
C GLU A 323 0.03 -29.46 -7.99
N GLY A 324 -0.34 -28.19 -7.80
CA GLY A 324 -0.01 -27.39 -6.62
C GLY A 324 1.22 -26.49 -6.78
N ASP A 325 1.79 -26.43 -7.99
CA ASP A 325 2.98 -25.63 -8.28
C ASP A 325 2.61 -24.39 -9.11
N ILE A 326 3.10 -23.21 -8.69
CA ILE A 326 2.94 -21.96 -9.48
C ILE A 326 4.13 -21.86 -10.44
N VAL A 327 3.95 -22.36 -11.65
CA VAL A 327 4.95 -22.26 -12.73
C VAL A 327 4.41 -21.41 -13.86
N MET A 328 5.21 -20.46 -14.30
CA MET A 328 4.89 -19.58 -15.43
C MET A 328 4.84 -20.36 -16.74
N GLY A 329 3.82 -20.09 -17.56
CA GLY A 329 3.72 -20.64 -18.92
C GLY A 329 4.74 -20.00 -19.88
N ASN A 330 5.19 -20.76 -20.87
CA ASN A 330 5.99 -20.25 -21.98
C ASN A 330 5.06 -19.88 -23.16
N PRO A 331 5.07 -18.62 -23.67
CA PRO A 331 4.33 -18.19 -24.85
C PRO A 331 4.39 -19.14 -26.07
N ASP A 332 5.54 -19.79 -26.28
CA ASP A 332 5.75 -20.75 -27.37
C ASP A 332 4.89 -22.02 -27.25
N LEU A 333 4.38 -22.29 -26.04
CA LEU A 333 3.56 -23.45 -25.69
C LEU A 333 2.11 -23.04 -25.37
N ALA A 334 1.51 -22.23 -26.25
CA ALA A 334 0.13 -21.77 -26.13
C ALA A 334 -0.87 -22.70 -26.82
N VAL A 335 -2.07 -22.84 -26.23
CA VAL A 335 -3.20 -23.63 -26.78
C VAL A 335 -4.49 -22.86 -26.68
N SER A 336 -5.27 -22.86 -27.76
CA SER A 336 -6.65 -22.36 -27.75
C SER A 336 -7.64 -23.42 -27.26
N PHE A 337 -8.47 -23.11 -26.28
CA PHE A 337 -9.61 -23.93 -25.86
C PHE A 337 -10.80 -23.03 -25.50
N LEU A 338 -12.00 -23.35 -26.01
CA LEU A 338 -13.25 -22.58 -25.82
C LEU A 338 -13.13 -21.08 -26.13
N GLY A 339 -12.40 -20.74 -27.19
CA GLY A 339 -12.23 -19.34 -27.61
C GLY A 339 -11.20 -18.55 -26.80
N LYS A 340 -10.46 -19.23 -25.91
CA LYS A 340 -9.45 -18.62 -25.04
C LYS A 340 -8.09 -19.25 -25.21
N MET A 341 -7.01 -18.49 -24.98
CA MET A 341 -5.64 -18.99 -25.06
C MET A 341 -5.04 -19.30 -23.68
N TYR A 342 -4.53 -20.52 -23.53
CA TYR A 342 -3.83 -21.00 -22.34
C TYR A 342 -2.35 -21.17 -22.63
N VAL A 343 -1.50 -20.74 -21.70
CA VAL A 343 -0.04 -20.84 -21.83
C VAL A 343 0.48 -21.92 -20.87
N LEU A 344 1.30 -22.85 -21.36
CA LEU A 344 1.74 -24.02 -20.60
C LEU A 344 3.25 -23.98 -20.34
N SER A 345 3.67 -24.52 -19.21
CA SER A 345 5.07 -24.43 -18.75
C SER A 345 5.99 -25.44 -19.41
N SER A 346 5.46 -26.58 -19.85
CA SER A 346 6.23 -27.68 -20.43
C SER A 346 5.49 -28.33 -21.60
N PRO A 347 6.20 -28.97 -22.55
CA PRO A 347 5.57 -29.71 -23.64
C PRO A 347 4.79 -30.95 -23.14
N GLU A 348 5.07 -31.42 -21.93
CA GLU A 348 4.30 -32.47 -21.27
C GLU A 348 2.96 -31.94 -20.77
N ALA A 349 2.97 -30.77 -20.11
CA ALA A 349 1.75 -30.06 -19.71
C ALA A 349 0.89 -29.68 -20.92
N LEU A 350 1.53 -29.33 -22.04
CA LEU A 350 0.87 -29.12 -23.33
C LEU A 350 0.06 -30.34 -23.77
N LYS A 351 0.71 -31.50 -23.79
CA LYS A 351 0.06 -32.76 -24.20
C LYS A 351 -1.06 -33.16 -23.26
N THR A 352 -0.86 -33.07 -21.94
CA THR A 352 -1.89 -33.44 -20.96
C THR A 352 -3.11 -32.52 -21.03
N PHE A 353 -2.89 -31.22 -21.21
CA PHE A 353 -3.95 -30.24 -21.38
C PHE A 353 -4.73 -30.46 -22.68
N MET A 354 -4.04 -30.74 -23.79
CA MET A 354 -4.70 -31.03 -25.08
C MET A 354 -5.54 -32.31 -25.04
N LEU A 355 -5.13 -33.32 -24.26
CA LEU A 355 -5.87 -34.58 -24.13
C LEU A 355 -7.20 -34.39 -23.39
N ASN A 356 -7.19 -33.65 -22.27
CA ASN A 356 -8.40 -33.36 -21.52
C ASN A 356 -8.24 -32.06 -20.71
N PRO A 357 -8.68 -30.91 -21.25
CA PRO A 357 -8.49 -29.62 -20.59
C PRO A 357 -9.48 -29.39 -19.44
N ARG A 358 -10.69 -29.98 -19.50
CA ARG A 358 -11.78 -29.72 -18.54
C ARG A 358 -11.40 -29.96 -17.07
N PRO A 359 -10.71 -31.05 -16.69
CA PRO A 359 -10.28 -31.27 -15.30
C PRO A 359 -9.45 -30.13 -14.74
N TYR A 360 -8.62 -29.47 -15.55
CA TYR A 360 -7.73 -28.39 -15.10
C TYR A 360 -8.48 -27.06 -14.92
N LEU A 361 -9.71 -26.95 -15.43
CA LEU A 361 -10.50 -25.73 -15.43
C LEU A 361 -11.75 -25.81 -14.52
N LEU A 362 -12.06 -26.98 -13.96
CA LEU A 362 -13.25 -27.20 -13.12
C LEU A 362 -12.97 -27.04 -11.61
N PRO A 363 -13.87 -26.41 -10.84
CA PRO A 363 -13.74 -26.27 -9.39
C PRO A 363 -13.93 -27.61 -8.62
N PRO A 364 -13.35 -27.79 -7.42
CA PRO A 364 -12.65 -26.78 -6.62
C PRO A 364 -11.29 -26.44 -7.23
N MET A 365 -11.02 -25.14 -7.31
CA MET A 365 -9.75 -24.66 -7.81
C MET A 365 -8.60 -25.12 -6.89
N PRO A 366 -7.42 -25.40 -7.46
CA PRO A 366 -6.21 -25.52 -6.64
C PRO A 366 -6.00 -24.21 -5.86
N VAL A 367 -5.89 -24.31 -4.55
CA VAL A 367 -5.55 -23.18 -3.68
C VAL A 367 -4.06 -22.88 -3.91
N PRO A 368 -3.65 -21.61 -4.06
CA PRO A 368 -2.23 -21.28 -4.18
C PRO A 368 -1.44 -21.88 -3.02
N PRO A 369 -0.24 -22.45 -3.28
CA PRO A 369 0.56 -23.09 -2.25
C PRO A 369 0.93 -22.10 -1.15
N CYS A 370 0.49 -22.39 0.08
CA CYS A 370 0.89 -21.63 1.26
C CYS A 370 2.40 -21.82 1.51
N LYS A 371 3.18 -20.75 1.39
CA LYS A 371 4.62 -20.73 1.68
C LYS A 371 4.83 -20.27 3.12
N VAL A 372 5.45 -21.11 3.95
CA VAL A 372 5.71 -20.83 5.35
C VAL A 372 7.22 -20.67 5.57
N LEU A 373 7.63 -19.56 6.17
CA LEU A 373 9.01 -19.30 6.56
C LEU A 373 9.13 -19.35 8.09
N VAL A 374 10.10 -20.11 8.62
CA VAL A 374 10.35 -20.23 10.06
C VAL A 374 11.72 -19.63 10.39
N PHE A 375 11.75 -18.53 11.15
CA PHE A 375 12.98 -17.85 11.57
C PHE A 375 13.30 -18.08 13.07
N GLY A 376 14.54 -17.81 13.49
CA GLY A 376 15.01 -18.04 14.86
C GLY A 376 16.54 -18.16 14.99
N PRO A 377 17.10 -18.17 16.21
CA PRO A 377 18.54 -18.33 16.45
C PRO A 377 19.02 -19.78 16.16
N PRO A 378 20.34 -20.06 16.01
CA PRO A 378 20.84 -21.44 15.86
C PRO A 378 20.35 -22.34 17.02
N PHE A 379 20.08 -23.61 16.74
CA PHE A 379 19.55 -24.61 17.69
C PHE A 379 18.11 -24.42 18.22
N SER A 380 17.37 -23.42 17.73
CA SER A 380 15.95 -23.20 18.09
C SER A 380 14.95 -24.26 17.58
N GLY A 381 15.42 -25.30 16.88
CA GLY A 381 14.55 -26.36 16.34
C GLY A 381 13.77 -25.97 15.08
N ARG A 382 14.13 -24.87 14.40
CA ARG A 382 13.51 -24.41 13.14
C ARG A 382 13.32 -25.52 12.11
N THR A 383 14.38 -26.28 11.83
CA THR A 383 14.35 -27.39 10.87
C THR A 383 13.34 -28.46 11.28
N THR A 384 13.28 -28.78 12.57
CA THR A 384 12.31 -29.73 13.13
C THR A 384 10.88 -29.23 12.96
N ILE A 385 10.63 -27.94 13.21
CA ILE A 385 9.32 -27.31 13.04
C ILE A 385 8.91 -27.29 11.57
N CYS A 386 9.81 -26.91 10.65
CA CYS A 386 9.54 -26.96 9.20
C CYS A 386 9.14 -28.38 8.77
N ASN A 387 9.89 -29.40 9.21
CA ASN A 387 9.60 -30.80 8.90
C ASN A 387 8.26 -31.26 9.49
N LEU A 388 7.92 -30.84 10.71
CA LEU A 388 6.64 -31.16 11.34
C LEU A 388 5.46 -30.49 10.62
N ILE A 389 5.62 -29.22 10.22
CA ILE A 389 4.61 -28.48 9.45
C ILE A 389 4.40 -29.15 8.08
N ALA A 390 5.49 -29.45 7.37
CA ALA A 390 5.42 -30.13 6.09
C ALA A 390 4.79 -31.52 6.19
N HIS A 391 5.13 -32.31 7.21
CA HIS A 391 4.51 -33.62 7.42
C HIS A 391 3.01 -33.50 7.73
N LYS A 392 2.61 -32.54 8.57
CA LYS A 392 1.21 -32.34 8.97
C LYS A 392 0.33 -31.89 7.80
N TYR A 393 0.84 -31.00 6.95
CA TYR A 393 0.08 -30.39 5.86
C TYR A 393 0.41 -30.95 4.47
N LYS A 394 1.22 -32.01 4.40
CA LYS A 394 1.74 -32.59 3.14
C LYS A 394 2.48 -31.56 2.27
N GLY A 395 3.19 -30.64 2.92
CA GLY A 395 4.04 -29.65 2.27
C GLY A 395 5.41 -30.22 1.88
N LYS A 396 6.12 -29.51 1.00
CA LYS A 396 7.54 -29.74 0.70
C LYS A 396 8.37 -28.75 1.55
N VAL A 397 9.44 -29.23 2.20
CA VAL A 397 10.39 -28.40 2.98
C VAL A 397 11.50 -27.91 2.07
#